data_AF-A0A645JDZ2-F1
#
_entry.id   AF-A0A645JDZ2-F1
#
_cell.length_a   1.000
_cell.length_b   1.000
_cell.length_c   1.000
_cell.angle_alpha   90.00
_cell.angle_beta   90.00
_cell.angle_gamma   90.00
#
_symmetry.space_group_name_H-M   'P 1'
#
loop_
_entity.id
_entity.type
_entity.pdbx_description
1 polymer ?
#
loop_
_entity_poly.entity_id
_entity_poly.type
_entity_poly.pdbx_seq_one_letter_code
_entity_poly.pdbx_strand_id
1 'polypeptide(L)'
;MLTAKSHVDDKVTGLELGADDYLTKPFEMKELLARIKALLRRPQNFNADILEFGDMYLNRDTCQIICNNQQVVLNKKEFQTMELLILNSKQILSKDLIMDKIWGYESDAEINVVWVNISSLRKKLAKLDSKVTIASIRGLGYKIEVGCD
;
A
#
# COMPACT_ATOMS: atom_id res chain seq x y z
N MET A 1 -22.10 9.23 71.68
CA MET A 1 -23.07 8.12 71.69
C MET A 1 -23.20 7.64 70.24
N LEU A 2 -23.04 6.33 70.03
CA LEU A 2 -22.76 5.57 68.78
C LEU A 2 -21.42 5.89 68.08
N THR A 3 -20.31 5.15 68.24
CA THR A 3 -19.97 3.73 67.90
C THR A 3 -20.05 3.46 66.39
N ALA A 4 -19.08 2.85 65.71
CA ALA A 4 -17.79 2.27 66.06
C ALA A 4 -17.10 1.88 64.73
N LYS A 5 -15.76 1.84 64.76
CA LYS A 5 -14.87 0.85 64.11
C LYS A 5 -15.11 0.61 62.60
N SER A 6 -14.13 0.84 61.74
CA SER A 6 -12.84 0.14 61.74
C SER A 6 -11.84 0.96 60.93
N HIS A 7 -10.75 1.41 61.57
CA HIS A 7 -9.43 0.75 61.58
C HIS A 7 -8.74 0.88 60.21
N VAL A 8 -7.75 1.79 60.10
CA VAL A 8 -6.29 1.53 60.33
C VAL A 8 -5.68 1.00 59.05
N ASP A 9 -4.56 1.47 58.53
CA ASP A 9 -3.62 2.57 58.78
C ASP A 9 -3.02 2.77 57.38
N ASP A 10 -2.89 3.99 56.89
CA ASP A 10 -1.69 4.80 57.09
C ASP A 10 -0.44 4.18 56.42
N LYS A 11 0.15 5.00 55.54
CA LYS A 11 1.60 5.20 55.39
C LYS A 11 2.45 4.34 54.43
N VAL A 12 3.24 5.13 53.68
CA VAL A 12 4.68 5.02 53.41
C VAL A 12 5.06 4.20 52.18
N THR A 13 5.38 4.85 51.06
CA THR A 13 6.72 5.38 50.65
C THR A 13 7.75 4.27 50.43
N GLY A 14 8.39 4.28 49.25
CA GLY A 14 9.79 3.86 49.15
C GLY A 14 10.09 2.78 48.13
N LEU A 15 10.58 3.24 46.97
CA LEU A 15 11.80 2.80 46.27
C LEU A 15 11.96 1.31 45.91
N GLU A 16 11.99 1.10 44.59
CA GLU A 16 13.05 0.42 43.84
C GLU A 16 13.74 -0.78 44.51
N LEU A 17 13.44 -1.98 44.01
CA LEU A 17 14.38 -3.10 43.95
C LEU A 17 14.11 -3.88 42.67
N GLY A 18 15.06 -3.85 41.73
CA GLY A 18 14.97 -4.50 40.44
C GLY A 18 15.09 -6.02 40.48
N ALA A 19 14.63 -6.64 39.39
CA ALA A 19 15.13 -7.90 38.87
C ALA A 19 14.68 -8.06 37.40
N ASP A 20 15.60 -8.54 36.59
CA ASP A 20 15.54 -8.85 35.17
C ASP A 20 14.53 -9.97 34.85
N ASP A 21 13.66 -9.75 33.85
CA ASP A 21 13.23 -10.69 32.81
C ASP A 21 11.90 -10.20 32.20
N TYR A 22 11.93 -9.70 30.95
CA TYR A 22 11.72 -10.47 29.72
C TYR A 22 10.34 -11.13 29.57
N LEU A 23 9.55 -10.54 28.65
CA LEU A 23 8.46 -11.11 27.84
C LEU A 23 7.24 -11.69 28.59
N THR A 24 6.03 -11.31 28.21
CA THR A 24 5.42 -11.90 27.00
C THR A 24 4.33 -11.02 26.38
N LYS A 25 4.42 -10.90 25.05
CA LYS A 25 3.47 -10.32 24.08
C LYS A 25 2.11 -11.08 24.05
N PRO A 26 1.05 -10.60 23.32
CA PRO A 26 1.13 -9.59 22.25
C PRO A 26 0.05 -8.49 22.27
N PHE A 27 0.47 -7.23 22.25
CA PHE A 27 -0.09 -6.22 21.35
C PHE A 27 1.06 -5.33 20.85
N GLU A 28 1.12 -5.11 19.53
CA GLU A 28 2.30 -4.58 18.85
C GLU A 28 2.38 -3.06 18.95
N MET A 29 3.15 -2.55 19.92
CA MET A 29 3.50 -1.12 19.99
C MET A 29 4.14 -0.58 18.67
N LYS A 30 4.64 -1.50 17.82
CA LYS A 30 5.12 -1.21 16.46
C LYS A 30 4.01 -0.76 15.51
N GLU A 31 2.81 -1.32 15.58
CA GLU A 31 1.70 -0.96 14.68
C GLU A 31 1.22 0.47 14.95
N LEU A 32 1.13 0.86 16.22
CA LEU A 32 0.75 2.22 16.61
C LEU A 32 1.77 3.26 16.13
N LEU A 33 3.06 2.99 16.34
CA LEU A 33 4.14 3.83 15.82
C LEU A 33 4.18 3.85 14.29
N ALA A 34 3.84 2.74 13.62
CA ALA A 34 3.73 2.67 12.17
C ALA A 34 2.54 3.51 11.65
N ARG A 35 1.37 3.48 12.30
CA ARG A 35 0.22 4.34 11.95
C ARG A 35 0.53 5.82 12.14
N ILE A 36 1.20 6.18 13.24
CA ILE A 36 1.60 7.57 13.50
C ILE A 36 2.62 8.05 12.45
N LYS A 37 3.63 7.23 12.13
CA LYS A 37 4.60 7.55 11.05
C LYS A 37 3.94 7.60 9.68
N ALA A 38 2.96 6.75 9.39
CA ALA A 38 2.21 6.75 8.13
C ALA A 38 1.35 8.01 7.98
N LEU A 39 0.70 8.47 9.06
CA LEU A 39 -0.08 9.71 9.07
C LEU A 39 0.80 10.96 8.90
N LEU A 40 2.04 10.94 9.41
CA LEU A 40 2.99 12.06 9.31
C LEU A 40 3.80 12.06 8.00
N ARG A 41 3.82 10.96 7.24
CA ARG A 41 4.47 10.87 5.90
C ARG A 41 3.63 11.49 4.78
N ARG A 42 2.45 12.04 5.08
CA ARG A 42 1.63 12.73 4.09
C ARG A 42 2.36 13.98 3.57
N PRO A 43 2.68 14.08 2.26
CA PRO A 43 2.89 15.40 1.67
C PRO A 43 1.56 16.16 1.80
N GLN A 44 1.61 17.40 2.28
CA GLN A 44 0.44 18.28 2.44
C GLN A 44 -0.20 18.62 1.09
N ASN A 45 -0.89 17.68 0.46
CA ASN A 45 -1.88 17.93 -0.58
C ASN A 45 -2.83 16.73 -0.60
N PHE A 46 -3.96 16.85 0.11
CA PHE A 46 -5.13 16.03 -0.15
C PHE A 46 -5.67 16.43 -1.54
N ASN A 47 -5.09 15.88 -2.60
CA ASN A 47 -5.55 16.08 -3.98
C ASN A 47 -6.41 14.89 -4.42
N ALA A 48 -7.46 15.16 -5.19
CA ALA A 48 -8.26 14.18 -5.94
C ALA A 48 -7.43 13.38 -6.99
N ASP A 49 -6.13 13.65 -7.06
CA ASP A 49 -5.17 13.17 -8.04
C ASP A 49 -4.32 12.00 -7.53
N ILE A 50 -4.62 11.42 -6.37
CA ILE A 50 -3.95 10.22 -5.87
C ILE A 50 -4.92 9.03 -5.89
N LEU A 51 -4.56 7.99 -6.64
CA LEU A 51 -5.26 6.70 -6.64
C LEU A 51 -4.58 5.74 -5.67
N GLU A 52 -5.34 5.17 -4.75
CA GLU A 52 -4.85 4.18 -3.77
C GLU A 52 -5.26 2.76 -4.18
N PHE A 53 -4.32 1.81 -4.09
CA PHE A 53 -4.61 0.40 -4.29
C PHE A 53 -3.63 -0.47 -3.49
N GLY A 54 -4.13 -1.30 -2.58
CA GLY A 54 -3.28 -2.14 -1.73
C GLY A 54 -2.36 -1.31 -0.85
N ASP A 55 -1.04 -1.53 -0.96
CA ASP A 55 0.01 -0.81 -0.23
C ASP A 55 0.66 0.34 -1.03
N MET A 56 0.15 0.64 -2.23
CA MET A 56 0.70 1.66 -3.11
C MET A 56 -0.28 2.81 -3.41
N TYR A 57 0.31 3.95 -3.76
CA TYR A 57 -0.36 5.17 -4.18
C TYR A 57 0.16 5.58 -5.56
N LEU A 58 -0.74 5.80 -6.52
CA LEU A 58 -0.42 6.34 -7.83
C LEU A 58 -0.77 7.83 -7.86
N ASN A 59 0.24 8.68 -8.00
CA ASN A 59 0.06 10.12 -8.14
C ASN A 59 -0.12 10.48 -9.62
N ARG A 60 -1.27 11.07 -9.97
CA ARG A 60 -1.65 11.45 -11.34
C ARG A 60 -0.92 12.70 -11.83
N ASP A 61 -0.56 13.62 -10.95
CA ASP A 61 0.20 14.82 -11.29
C ASP A 61 1.65 14.50 -11.63
N THR A 62 2.28 13.64 -10.82
CA THR A 62 3.71 13.31 -10.95
C THR A 62 3.98 12.05 -11.77
N CYS A 63 2.94 11.29 -12.14
CA CYS A 63 3.06 9.99 -12.80
C CYS A 63 3.97 9.01 -12.02
N GLN A 64 3.85 8.98 -10.69
CA GLN A 64 4.69 8.18 -9.81
C GLN A 64 3.87 7.16 -9.01
N ILE A 65 4.44 5.97 -8.81
CA ILE A 65 3.98 5.03 -7.79
C ILE A 65 4.80 5.26 -6.53
N ILE A 66 4.11 5.34 -5.40
CA ILE A 66 4.68 5.48 -4.07
C ILE A 66 4.25 4.27 -3.25
N CYS A 67 5.20 3.53 -2.69
CA CYS A 67 4.97 2.37 -1.81
C CYS A 67 6.08 2.35 -0.75
N ASN A 68 5.77 2.06 0.51
CA ASN A 68 6.79 1.85 1.57
C ASN A 68 7.93 2.90 1.64
N ASN A 69 7.63 4.21 1.58
CA ASN A 69 8.60 5.33 1.53
C ASN A 69 9.44 5.40 0.24
N GLN A 70 9.27 4.48 -0.69
CA GLN A 70 9.94 4.47 -1.97
C GLN A 70 9.02 5.02 -3.06
N GLN A 71 9.62 5.56 -4.12
CA GLN A 71 8.89 6.06 -5.28
C GLN A 71 9.57 5.65 -6.58
N VAL A 72 8.77 5.40 -7.60
CA VAL A 72 9.24 5.14 -8.96
C VAL A 72 8.44 5.96 -9.97
N VAL A 73 9.14 6.62 -10.87
CA VAL A 73 8.52 7.36 -11.98
C VAL A 73 8.10 6.37 -13.06
N LEU A 74 6.88 6.53 -13.55
CA LEU A 74 6.35 5.81 -14.70
C LEU A 74 6.52 6.65 -15.96
N ASN A 75 6.79 5.99 -17.09
CA ASN A 75 6.60 6.65 -18.37
C ASN A 75 5.10 6.81 -18.66
N LYS A 76 4.75 7.61 -19.67
CA LYS A 76 3.35 7.91 -20.00
C LYS A 76 2.49 6.65 -20.19
N LYS A 77 2.99 5.65 -20.93
CA LYS A 77 2.22 4.43 -21.24
C LYS A 77 2.08 3.51 -20.04
N GLU A 78 3.13 3.38 -19.24
CA GLU A 78 3.10 2.66 -17.96
C GLU A 78 2.12 3.31 -16.99
N PHE A 79 2.13 4.64 -16.88
CA PHE A 79 1.20 5.39 -16.05
C PHE A 79 -0.25 5.13 -16.47
N GLN A 80 -0.56 5.33 -17.75
CA GLN A 80 -1.91 5.12 -18.28
C GLN A 80 -2.36 3.66 -18.08
N THR A 81 -1.47 2.69 -18.27
CA THR A 81 -1.77 1.26 -18.07
C THR A 81 -2.04 0.96 -16.60
N MET A 82 -1.23 1.49 -15.69
CA MET A 82 -1.40 1.31 -14.25
C MET A 82 -2.71 1.96 -13.77
N GLU A 83 -2.99 3.19 -14.20
CA GLU A 83 -4.25 3.87 -13.91
C GLU A 83 -5.46 3.06 -14.40
N LEU A 84 -5.42 2.59 -15.65
CA LEU A 84 -6.49 1.78 -16.22
C LEU A 84 -6.73 0.51 -15.40
N LEU A 85 -5.66 -0.17 -14.98
CA LEU A 85 -5.74 -1.36 -14.13
C LEU A 85 -6.36 -1.06 -12.76
N ILE A 86 -5.92 0.01 -12.08
CA ILE A 86 -6.44 0.38 -10.75
C ILE A 86 -7.93 0.74 -10.82
N LEU A 87 -8.31 1.57 -11.79
CA LEU A 87 -9.71 1.97 -12.00
C LEU A 87 -10.62 0.79 -12.31
N ASN A 88 -10.08 -0.28 -12.89
CA ASN A 88 -10.79 -1.51 -13.23
C ASN A 88 -10.34 -2.72 -12.39
N SER A 89 -9.90 -2.50 -11.15
CA SER A 89 -9.28 -3.53 -10.29
C SER A 89 -10.12 -4.79 -10.05
N LYS A 90 -11.44 -4.71 -10.23
CA LYS A 90 -12.36 -5.85 -10.09
C LYS A 90 -12.55 -6.65 -11.39
N GLN A 91 -11.99 -6.19 -12.50
CA GLN A 91 -12.22 -6.75 -13.83
C GLN A 91 -10.94 -7.33 -14.43
N ILE A 92 -11.10 -8.23 -15.40
CA ILE A 92 -9.99 -8.71 -16.24
C ILE A 92 -10.00 -7.84 -17.50
N LEU A 93 -8.88 -7.19 -17.79
CA LEU A 93 -8.69 -6.39 -18.99
C LEU A 93 -7.99 -7.22 -20.06
N SER A 94 -8.61 -7.38 -21.22
CA SER A 94 -7.98 -8.06 -22.35
C SER A 94 -6.80 -7.25 -22.89
N LYS A 95 -5.83 -7.94 -23.49
CA LYS A 95 -4.69 -7.29 -24.14
C LYS A 95 -5.14 -6.30 -25.24
N ASP A 96 -6.21 -6.64 -25.97
CA ASP A 96 -6.75 -5.84 -27.06
C ASP A 96 -7.43 -4.58 -26.52
N LEU A 97 -8.14 -4.68 -25.38
CA LEU A 97 -8.73 -3.53 -24.70
C LEU A 97 -7.66 -2.57 -24.16
N ILE A 98 -6.58 -3.11 -23.56
CA ILE A 98 -5.46 -2.29 -23.09
C ILE A 98 -4.79 -1.60 -24.28
N MET A 99 -4.57 -2.31 -25.39
CA MET A 99 -4.01 -1.74 -26.62
C MET A 99 -4.86 -0.58 -27.13
N ASP A 100 -6.16 -0.80 -27.31
CA ASP A 100 -7.10 0.21 -27.80
C ASP A 100 -7.17 1.44 -26.88
N LYS A 101 -7.26 1.24 -25.57
CA LYS A 101 -7.36 2.36 -24.61
C LYS A 101 -6.08 3.17 -24.47
N ILE A 102 -4.91 2.55 -24.60
CA ILE A 102 -3.63 3.17 -24.25
C ILE A 102 -2.86 3.63 -25.50
N TRP A 103 -2.85 2.84 -26.57
CA TRP A 103 -2.19 3.20 -27.83
C TRP A 103 -3.16 3.75 -28.87
N GLY A 104 -4.43 3.33 -28.82
CA GLY A 104 -5.44 3.73 -29.80
C GLY A 104 -5.57 2.72 -30.94
N TYR A 105 -6.78 2.60 -31.47
CA TYR A 105 -7.11 1.70 -32.58
C TYR A 105 -6.26 1.94 -33.85
N GLU A 106 -5.89 3.20 -34.12
CA GLU A 106 -5.10 3.59 -35.30
C GLU A 106 -3.57 3.51 -35.08
N SER A 107 -3.12 2.94 -33.96
CA SER A 107 -1.69 2.84 -33.68
C SER A 107 -1.02 1.74 -34.51
N ASP A 108 0.11 2.05 -35.13
CA ASP A 108 1.00 1.06 -35.77
C ASP A 108 1.72 0.13 -34.75
N ALA A 109 1.42 0.25 -33.46
CA ALA A 109 2.06 -0.53 -32.42
C ALA A 109 1.54 -1.98 -32.39
N GLU A 110 2.46 -2.94 -32.35
CA GLU A 110 2.10 -4.34 -32.19
C GLU A 110 1.56 -4.68 -30.80
N ILE A 111 0.65 -5.65 -30.71
CA ILE A 111 0.07 -6.15 -29.45
C ILE A 111 1.12 -6.54 -28.40
N ASN A 112 2.32 -6.93 -28.85
CA ASN A 112 3.46 -7.29 -28.03
C ASN A 112 3.94 -6.14 -27.12
N VAL A 113 3.69 -4.88 -27.50
CA VAL A 113 4.07 -3.72 -26.69
C VAL A 113 3.33 -3.70 -25.35
N VAL A 114 2.10 -4.21 -25.30
CA VAL A 114 1.35 -4.37 -24.05
C VAL A 114 2.10 -5.31 -23.10
N TRP A 115 2.65 -6.41 -23.60
CA TRP A 115 3.40 -7.37 -22.78
C TRP A 115 4.67 -6.76 -22.21
N VAL A 116 5.40 -5.99 -23.03
CA VAL A 116 6.59 -5.27 -22.58
C VAL A 116 6.25 -4.26 -21.50
N ASN A 117 5.15 -3.51 -21.67
CA ASN A 117 4.67 -2.54 -20.69
C ASN A 117 4.30 -3.21 -19.35
N ILE A 118 3.50 -4.28 -19.39
CA ILE A 118 3.12 -5.06 -18.19
C ILE A 118 4.36 -5.65 -17.51
N SER A 119 5.32 -6.17 -18.27
CA SER A 119 6.59 -6.68 -17.73
C SER A 119 7.39 -5.60 -17.02
N SER A 120 7.48 -4.40 -17.61
CA SER A 120 8.14 -3.24 -16.99
C SER A 120 7.45 -2.83 -15.68
N LEU A 121 6.12 -2.75 -15.68
CA LEU A 121 5.33 -2.44 -14.49
C LEU A 121 5.56 -3.45 -13.36
N ARG A 122 5.54 -4.75 -13.66
CA ARG A 122 5.83 -5.80 -12.67
C ARG A 122 7.23 -5.66 -12.07
N LYS A 123 8.25 -5.36 -12.89
CA LYS A 123 9.61 -5.12 -12.39
C LYS A 123 9.67 -3.90 -11.46
N LYS A 124 8.93 -2.83 -11.77
CA LYS A 124 8.86 -1.63 -10.92
C LYS A 124 8.13 -1.91 -9.60
N LEU A 125 7.01 -2.64 -9.63
CA LEU A 125 6.29 -3.06 -8.43
C LEU A 125 7.16 -3.96 -7.53
N ALA A 126 7.86 -4.92 -8.12
CA ALA A 126 8.79 -5.78 -7.39
C ALA A 126 9.95 -4.99 -6.77
N LYS A 127 10.48 -3.96 -7.48
CA LYS A 127 11.53 -3.08 -6.94
C LYS A 127 11.05 -2.26 -5.74
N LEU A 128 9.76 -1.96 -5.67
CA LEU A 128 9.12 -1.24 -4.58
C LEU A 128 8.73 -2.14 -3.39
N ASP A 129 9.00 -3.45 -3.49
CA ASP A 129 8.56 -4.44 -2.51
C ASP A 129 7.07 -4.32 -2.18
N SER A 130 6.25 -4.06 -3.21
CA SER A 130 4.80 -3.91 -3.09
C SER A 130 4.12 -5.27 -3.12
N LYS A 131 3.08 -5.43 -2.30
CA LYS A 131 2.17 -6.58 -2.33
C LYS A 131 1.27 -6.58 -3.56
N VAL A 132 1.17 -5.46 -4.26
CA VAL A 132 0.39 -5.34 -5.48
C VAL A 132 1.13 -6.00 -6.63
N THR A 133 0.41 -6.85 -7.35
CA THR A 133 0.90 -7.50 -8.57
C THR A 133 -0.12 -7.39 -9.69
N ILE A 134 0.35 -7.63 -10.91
CA ILE A 134 -0.49 -7.76 -12.09
C ILE A 134 -0.53 -9.23 -12.45
N ALA A 135 -1.66 -9.90 -12.25
CA ALA A 135 -1.88 -11.28 -12.62
C ALA A 135 -2.16 -11.43 -14.12
N SER A 136 -1.60 -12.48 -14.74
CA SER A 136 -1.97 -12.91 -16.09
C SER A 136 -3.03 -14.00 -16.00
N ILE A 137 -4.22 -13.75 -16.53
CA ILE A 137 -5.27 -14.76 -16.63
C ILE A 137 -5.23 -15.36 -18.04
N ARG A 138 -4.88 -16.64 -18.12
CA ARG A 138 -4.63 -17.35 -19.39
C ARG A 138 -5.82 -17.21 -20.34
N GLY A 139 -5.56 -16.71 -21.55
CA GLY A 139 -6.57 -16.53 -22.59
C GLY A 139 -7.53 -15.35 -22.39
N LEU A 140 -7.51 -14.67 -21.24
CA LEU A 140 -8.44 -13.58 -20.93
C LEU A 140 -7.76 -12.21 -20.85
N GLY A 141 -6.56 -12.12 -20.24
CA GLY A 141 -5.83 -10.86 -20.14
C GLY A 141 -5.16 -10.65 -18.79
N TYR A 142 -5.29 -9.43 -18.26
CA TYR A 142 -4.59 -8.98 -17.05
C TYR A 142 -5.55 -8.47 -16.00
N LYS A 143 -5.20 -8.68 -14.74
CA LYS A 143 -5.92 -8.12 -13.59
C LYS A 143 -4.90 -7.64 -12.56
N ILE A 144 -5.19 -6.51 -11.91
CA ILE A 144 -4.41 -6.06 -10.77
C ILE A 144 -4.99 -6.67 -9.49
N GLU A 145 -4.12 -7.15 -8.61
CA GLU A 145 -4.52 -7.77 -7.35
C GLU A 145 -3.51 -7.47 -6.27
N VAL A 146 -3.98 -7.55 -5.03
CA VAL A 146 -3.13 -7.49 -3.83
C VAL A 146 -2.86 -8.95 -3.44
N GLY A 147 -1.59 -9.34 -3.37
CA GLY A 147 -1.22 -10.66 -2.84
C GLY A 147 -1.77 -10.81 -1.42
N CYS A 148 -2.46 -11.94 -1.15
CA CYS A 148 -2.74 -12.34 0.22
C CYS A 148 -1.45 -12.89 0.84
N ASP A 149 -1.15 -12.45 2.07
CA ASP A 149 -0.24 -13.17 2.96
C ASP A 149 -0.84 -14.53 3.36
#